data_AF-A0A3B8MRJ0-F1
#
_entry.id   AF-A0A3B8MRJ0-F1
#
_cell.length_a   1.000
_cell.length_b   1.000
_cell.length_c   1.000
_cell.angle_alpha   90.00
_cell.angle_beta   90.00
_cell.angle_gamma   90.00
#
_symmetry.space_group_name_H-M   'P 1'
#
loop_
_entity.id
_entity.type
_entity.pdbx_description
1 polymer ?
#
loop_
_entity_poly.entity_id
_entity_poly.type
_entity_poly.pdbx_seq_one_letter_code
_entity_poly.pdbx_strand_id
1 'polypeptide(L)'
;MKHTDTIYVAGHRGLAGSAIWRHLEKAGYTNLVGFTSSELDLTDRDLVFKKVTEVSPDVIIDAAAKVGGIHANDTYPAEFLSENLRIQVNLMDAANAAGVDRLLFLGSSCIYPK
;
A
#
# COMPACT_ATOMS: atom_id res chain seq x y z
N MET A 1 -4.91 -7.61 15.41
CA MET A 1 -5.98 -7.55 14.41
C MET A 1 -7.19 -8.27 14.97
N LYS A 2 -8.32 -7.57 15.06
CA LYS A 2 -9.64 -8.10 15.40
C LYS A 2 -10.48 -8.15 14.12
N HIS A 3 -11.50 -9.01 14.07
CA HIS A 3 -12.37 -9.08 12.88
C HIS A 3 -13.12 -7.78 12.57
N THR A 4 -13.27 -6.91 13.56
CA THR A 4 -13.89 -5.59 13.45
C THR A 4 -12.94 -4.50 12.94
N ASP A 5 -11.63 -4.76 12.91
CA ASP A 5 -10.63 -3.77 12.50
C ASP A 5 -10.84 -3.40 11.03
N THR A 6 -10.76 -2.11 10.73
CA THR A 6 -10.73 -1.59 9.37
C THR A 6 -9.32 -1.78 8.80
N ILE A 7 -9.21 -2.56 7.73
CA ILE A 7 -7.92 -2.92 7.14
C ILE A 7 -7.83 -2.31 5.75
N TYR A 8 -6.93 -1.35 5.59
CA TYR A 8 -6.63 -0.77 4.30
C TYR A 8 -5.52 -1.56 3.60
N VAL A 9 -5.82 -2.13 2.43
CA VAL A 9 -4.84 -2.82 1.59
C VAL A 9 -4.48 -1.93 0.39
N ALA A 10 -3.36 -1.22 0.47
CA ALA A 10 -2.83 -0.46 -0.66
C ALA A 10 -2.33 -1.44 -1.74
N GLY A 11 -2.71 -1.21 -3.00
CA GLY A 11 -2.38 -2.14 -4.09
C GLY A 11 -3.21 -3.43 -4.09
N HIS A 12 -4.41 -3.43 -3.50
CA HIS A 12 -5.28 -4.61 -3.34
C HIS A 12 -5.60 -5.41 -4.62
N ARG A 13 -5.48 -4.81 -5.82
CA ARG A 13 -5.72 -5.51 -7.11
C ARG A 13 -4.48 -6.15 -7.71
N GLY A 14 -3.29 -5.88 -7.16
CA GLY A 14 -2.04 -6.50 -7.58
C GLY A 14 -1.95 -7.98 -7.17
N LEU A 15 -0.88 -8.65 -7.61
CA LEU A 15 -0.66 -10.08 -7.31
C LEU A 15 -0.68 -10.35 -5.79
N ALA A 16 0.17 -9.66 -5.03
CA ALA A 16 0.27 -9.81 -3.58
C ALA A 16 -0.98 -9.27 -2.88
N GLY A 17 -1.39 -8.04 -3.21
CA GLY A 17 -2.55 -7.39 -2.59
C GLY A 17 -3.84 -8.22 -2.73
N SER A 18 -4.10 -8.81 -3.91
CA SER A 18 -5.31 -9.60 -4.12
C SER A 18 -5.27 -10.94 -3.39
N ALA A 19 -4.08 -11.54 -3.22
CA ALA A 19 -3.91 -12.75 -2.43
C ALA A 19 -4.16 -12.48 -0.95
N ILE A 20 -3.62 -11.37 -0.43
CA ILE A 20 -3.85 -10.90 0.94
C ILE A 20 -5.33 -10.63 1.17
N TRP A 21 -5.99 -9.91 0.25
CA TRP A 21 -7.42 -9.63 0.31
C TRP A 21 -8.26 -10.90 0.44
N ARG A 22 -8.09 -11.85 -0.50
CA ARG A 22 -8.81 -13.14 -0.46
C ARG A 22 -8.52 -13.94 0.81
N HIS A 23 -7.29 -13.86 1.33
CA HIS A 23 -6.93 -14.54 2.57
C HIS A 23 -7.65 -13.93 3.77
N LEU A 24 -7.69 -12.61 3.88
CA LEU A 24 -8.39 -11.90 4.95
C LEU A 24 -9.91 -12.15 4.90
N GLU A 25 -10.53 -12.12 3.73
CA GLU A 25 -11.95 -12.46 3.57
C GLU A 25 -12.24 -13.89 4.03
N LYS A 26 -11.42 -14.87 3.60
CA LYS A 26 -11.56 -16.27 4.03
C LYS A 26 -11.34 -16.45 5.52
N ALA A 27 -10.49 -15.62 6.12
CA ALA A 27 -10.25 -15.60 7.56
C ALA A 27 -11.38 -14.88 8.34
N GLY A 28 -12.38 -14.30 7.67
CA GLY A 28 -13.54 -13.68 8.31
C GLY A 28 -13.38 -12.19 8.63
N TYR A 29 -12.42 -11.49 8.03
CA TYR A 29 -12.36 -10.03 8.09
C TYR A 29 -13.35 -9.43 7.09
N THR A 30 -14.20 -8.51 7.55
CA THR A 30 -15.28 -7.94 6.73
C THR A 30 -15.03 -6.47 6.35
N ASN A 31 -14.18 -5.77 7.10
CA ASN A 31 -13.96 -4.33 6.96
C ASN A 31 -12.70 -4.04 6.14
N LEU A 32 -12.62 -4.61 4.94
CA LEU A 32 -11.51 -4.40 4.02
C LEU A 32 -11.76 -3.16 3.16
N VAL A 33 -10.76 -2.29 3.09
CA VAL A 33 -10.79 -1.07 2.27
C VAL A 33 -9.64 -1.14 1.27
N GLY A 34 -9.91 -0.73 0.03
CA GLY A 34 -8.92 -0.65 -1.02
C GLY A 34 -9.29 0.45 -2.01
N PHE A 35 -8.27 1.11 -2.55
CA PHE A 35 -8.43 2.15 -3.58
C PHE A 35 -7.66 1.74 -4.83
N THR A 36 -8.25 1.97 -5.98
CA THR A 36 -7.58 1.91 -7.28
C THR A 36 -6.68 3.13 -7.45
N SER A 37 -5.70 3.06 -8.36
CA SER A 37 -4.82 4.19 -8.67
C SER A 37 -5.56 5.41 -9.24
N SER A 38 -6.75 5.21 -9.83
CA SER A 38 -7.61 6.31 -10.27
C SER A 38 -8.40 6.97 -9.13
N GLU A 39 -8.62 6.27 -8.01
CA GLU A 39 -9.33 6.81 -6.85
C GLU A 39 -8.36 7.47 -5.86
N LEU A 40 -7.14 6.95 -5.78
CA LEU A 40 -6.08 7.44 -4.90
C LEU A 40 -4.72 7.26 -5.57
N ASP A 41 -4.16 8.36 -6.07
CA ASP A 41 -2.76 8.42 -6.45
C ASP A 41 -1.90 8.50 -5.18
N LEU A 42 -1.22 7.40 -4.86
CA LEU A 42 -0.38 7.29 -3.67
C LEU A 42 0.89 8.17 -3.76
N THR A 43 1.22 8.71 -4.92
CA THR A 43 2.32 9.66 -5.08
C THR A 43 1.92 11.09 -4.65
N ASP A 44 0.63 11.38 -4.58
CA ASP A 44 0.08 12.66 -4.09
C ASP A 44 -0.05 12.61 -2.56
N ARG A 45 0.80 13.39 -1.88
CA ARG A 45 0.88 13.38 -0.42
C ARG A 45 -0.41 13.89 0.23
N ASP A 46 -0.96 14.99 -0.26
CA ASP A 46 -2.12 15.62 0.38
C ASP A 46 -3.35 14.73 0.23
N LEU A 47 -3.50 14.09 -0.94
CA LEU A 47 -4.58 13.14 -1.19
C LEU A 47 -4.46 11.91 -0.30
N VAL A 48 -3.25 11.36 -0.11
CA VAL A 48 -3.01 10.23 0.79
C VAL A 48 -3.34 10.60 2.24
N PHE A 49 -2.85 11.73 2.73
CA PHE A 49 -3.14 12.20 4.09
C PHE A 49 -4.64 12.37 4.33
N LYS A 50 -5.32 13.05 3.39
CA LYS A 50 -6.77 13.23 3.44
C LYS A 50 -7.49 11.89 3.50
N LYS A 51 -7.15 10.96 2.59
CA LYS A 51 -7.87 9.69 2.46
C LYS A 51 -7.61 8.75 3.64
N VAL A 52 -6.37 8.65 4.11
CA VAL A 52 -6.02 7.83 5.30
C VAL A 52 -6.72 8.39 6.55
N THR A 53 -6.75 9.72 6.73
CA THR A 53 -7.47 10.34 7.85
C THR A 53 -8.99 10.12 7.77
N GLU A 54 -9.57 10.21 6.56
CA GLU A 54 -11.00 9.98 6.33
C GLU A 54 -11.42 8.52 6.61
N VAL A 55 -10.59 7.56 6.19
CA VAL A 55 -10.84 6.12 6.42
C VAL A 55 -10.54 5.73 7.87
N SER A 56 -9.54 6.36 8.49
CA SER A 56 -9.05 6.06 9.84
C SER A 56 -8.82 4.55 10.06
N PRO A 57 -7.99 3.88 9.24
CA PRO A 57 -7.81 2.43 9.33
C PRO A 57 -7.08 2.04 10.62
N ASP A 58 -7.44 0.89 11.21
CA ASP A 58 -6.69 0.30 12.32
C ASP A 58 -5.37 -0.30 11.84
N VAL A 59 -5.38 -0.82 10.60
CA VAL A 59 -4.23 -1.50 9.98
C VAL A 59 -4.07 -1.07 8.53
N ILE A 60 -2.83 -0.82 8.13
CA ILE A 60 -2.45 -0.63 6.72
C ILE A 60 -1.53 -1.77 6.28
N ILE A 61 -1.86 -2.39 5.15
CA ILE A 61 -0.99 -3.31 4.43
C ILE A 61 -0.58 -2.65 3.12
N ASP A 62 0.68 -2.27 3.02
CA ASP A 62 1.25 -1.66 1.83
C ASP A 62 1.83 -2.72 0.89
N ALA A 63 1.01 -3.10 -0.09
CA ALA A 63 1.39 -3.93 -1.24
C ALA A 63 1.44 -3.11 -2.55
N ALA A 64 1.39 -1.77 -2.46
CA ALA A 64 1.44 -0.89 -3.62
C ALA A 64 2.88 -0.64 -4.06
N ALA A 65 3.10 -0.66 -5.36
CA ALA A 65 4.37 -0.30 -5.96
C ALA A 65 4.15 0.10 -7.42
N LYS A 66 4.99 1.02 -7.92
CA LYS A 66 5.18 1.16 -9.36
C LYS A 66 5.99 -0.04 -9.81
N VAL A 67 5.31 -0.95 -10.50
CA VAL A 67 5.88 -2.18 -11.06
C VAL A 67 5.87 -2.12 -12.58
N GLY A 68 6.83 -2.80 -13.19
CA GLY A 68 6.98 -2.89 -14.64
C GLY A 68 7.84 -4.10 -15.00
N GLY A 69 7.83 -4.48 -16.27
CA GLY A 69 8.76 -5.49 -16.77
C GLY A 69 10.21 -5.04 -16.62
N ILE A 70 11.15 -5.99 -16.66
CA ILE A 70 12.59 -5.73 -16.51
C ILE A 70 13.04 -4.58 -17.42
N HIS A 71 12.57 -4.55 -18.67
CA HIS A 71 12.89 -3.51 -19.62
C HIS A 71 12.41 -2.11 -19.19
N ALA A 72 11.19 -1.98 -18.65
CA ALA A 72 10.65 -0.69 -18.21
C ALA A 72 11.42 -0.14 -17.01
N ASN A 73 11.78 -1.00 -16.05
CA ASN A 73 12.56 -0.62 -14.88
C ASN A 73 13.98 -0.17 -15.28
N ASP A 74 14.62 -0.88 -16.21
CA ASP A 74 15.94 -0.54 -16.74
C ASP A 74 15.93 0.75 -17.57
N THR A 75 14.80 1.05 -18.24
CA THR A 75 14.65 2.26 -19.05
C THR A 75 14.40 3.51 -18.20
N TYR A 76 13.66 3.39 -17.09
CA TYR A 76 13.23 4.53 -16.26
C TYR A 76 13.60 4.39 -14.78
N PRO A 77 14.86 4.07 -14.41
CA PRO A 77 15.22 3.69 -13.04
C PRO A 77 14.97 4.80 -12.01
N ALA A 78 15.21 6.06 -12.38
CA ALA A 78 14.98 7.21 -11.51
C ALA A 78 13.48 7.47 -11.24
N GLU A 79 12.62 7.26 -12.24
CA GLU A 79 11.17 7.39 -12.09
C GLU A 79 10.63 6.30 -11.17
N PHE A 80 11.02 5.04 -11.43
CA PHE A 80 10.61 3.91 -10.59
C PHE A 80 11.04 4.11 -9.13
N LEU A 81 12.27 4.57 -8.89
CA LEU A 81 12.73 4.87 -7.54
C LEU A 81 11.92 6.00 -6.90
N SER A 82 11.77 7.12 -7.60
CA SER A 82 11.05 8.30 -7.10
C SER A 82 9.59 7.99 -6.75
N GLU A 83 8.87 7.33 -7.65
CA GLU A 83 7.47 6.98 -7.40
C GLU A 83 7.30 5.98 -6.25
N ASN A 84 8.11 4.92 -6.21
CA ASN A 84 8.01 3.94 -5.12
C ASN A 84 8.36 4.55 -3.76
N LEU A 85 9.37 5.44 -3.69
CA LEU A 85 9.66 6.17 -2.46
C LEU A 85 8.52 7.08 -2.04
N ARG A 86 7.90 7.81 -2.98
CA ARG A 86 6.74 8.66 -2.69
C ARG A 86 5.55 7.86 -2.17
N ILE A 87 5.22 6.73 -2.82
CA ILE A 87 4.17 5.82 -2.39
C ILE A 87 4.39 5.39 -0.93
N GLN A 88 5.58 4.87 -0.64
CA GLN A 88 5.93 4.31 0.66
C GLN A 88 5.93 5.37 1.77
N VAL A 89 6.65 6.48 1.55
CA VAL A 89 6.80 7.54 2.57
C VAL A 89 5.47 8.24 2.83
N ASN A 90 4.65 8.49 1.80
CA ASN A 90 3.33 9.10 2.00
C ASN A 90 2.42 8.20 2.84
N LEU A 91 2.35 6.90 2.57
CA LEU A 91 1.55 5.97 3.36
C LEU A 91 2.05 5.84 4.79
N MET A 92 3.37 5.71 4.99
CA MET A 92 3.97 5.59 6.32
C MET A 92 3.73 6.85 7.16
N ASP A 93 3.93 8.03 6.58
CA ASP A 93 3.72 9.29 7.28
C ASP A 93 2.24 9.52 7.60
N ALA A 94 1.34 9.23 6.66
CA ALA A 94 -0.10 9.35 6.87
C ALA A 94 -0.61 8.35 7.92
N ALA A 95 -0.08 7.12 7.93
CA ALA A 95 -0.39 6.12 8.94
C ALA A 95 0.00 6.62 10.34
N ASN A 96 1.21 7.16 10.47
CA ASN A 96 1.69 7.74 11.72
C ASN A 96 0.84 8.95 12.16
N ALA A 97 0.51 9.85 11.23
CA ALA A 97 -0.31 11.03 11.53
C ALA A 97 -1.75 10.69 11.95
N ALA A 98 -2.33 9.64 11.38
CA ALA A 98 -3.67 9.16 11.71
C ALA A 98 -3.71 8.22 12.93
N GLY A 99 -2.56 7.88 13.53
CA GLY A 99 -2.49 7.00 14.69
C GLY A 99 -2.85 5.54 14.39
N VAL A 100 -2.53 5.05 13.18
CA VAL A 100 -2.75 3.66 12.76
C VAL A 100 -1.94 2.72 13.67
N ASP A 101 -2.58 1.70 14.24
CA ASP A 101 -1.95 0.77 15.21
C ASP A 101 -0.84 -0.08 14.56
N ARG A 102 -1.03 -0.47 13.29
CA ARG A 102 -0.07 -1.31 12.58
C ARG A 102 0.04 -1.00 11.09
N LEU A 103 1.28 -0.93 10.61
CA LEU A 103 1.60 -0.93 9.19
C LEU A 103 2.48 -2.13 8.82
N LEU A 104 2.13 -2.85 7.77
CA LEU A 104 2.95 -3.89 7.14
C LEU A 104 3.36 -3.41 5.75
N PHE A 105 4.66 -3.22 5.51
CA PHE A 105 5.22 -2.93 4.20
C PHE A 105 5.83 -4.18 3.57
N LEU A 106 5.47 -4.47 2.31
CA LEU A 106 6.02 -5.59 1.56
C LEU A 106 7.32 -5.20 0.83
N GLY A 107 8.46 -5.46 1.47
CA GLY A 107 9.77 -5.37 0.83
C GLY A 107 9.99 -6.44 -0.25
N SER A 108 11.06 -6.28 -1.04
CA SER A 108 11.49 -7.23 -2.06
C SER A 108 12.84 -7.85 -1.71
N SER A 109 13.06 -9.11 -2.09
CA SER A 109 14.38 -9.74 -1.97
C SER A 109 15.44 -9.08 -2.87
N CYS A 110 15.03 -8.32 -3.90
CA CYS A 110 15.93 -7.61 -4.81
C CYS A 110 16.76 -6.50 -4.16
N ILE A 111 16.54 -6.18 -2.88
CA ILE A 111 17.36 -5.22 -2.13
C ILE A 111 18.74 -5.78 -1.75
N TYR A 112 18.90 -7.09 -1.77
CA TYR A 112 20.14 -7.75 -1.40
C TYR A 112 21.04 -7.96 -2.62
N PRO A 113 22.38 -7.92 -2.45
CA PRO A 113 23.32 -8.38 -3.46
C PRO A 113 23.02 -9.83 -3.86
N LYS A 114 23.33 -10.16 -5.12
CA LYS A 114 23.35 -11.55 -5.59
C LYS A 114 24.48 -12.34 -4.95
#